data_AF-A0A5T3EN70-F1
#
_entry.id   AF-A0A5T3EN70-F1
#
_cell.length_a   1.000
_cell.length_b   1.000
_cell.length_c   1.000
_cell.angle_alpha   90.00
_cell.angle_beta   90.00
_cell.angle_gamma   90.00
#
_symmetry.space_group_name_H-M   'P 1'
#
loop_
_entity.id
_entity.type
_entity.pdbx_description
1 polymer ?
#
loop_
_entity_poly.entity_id
_entity_poly.type
_entity_poly.pdbx_seq_one_letter_code
_entity_poly.pdbx_strand_id
1 'polypeptide(L)' 'HTLGAQAGCLIGAGIPRQRVAIIYDVGLSTLYRKFPSRYR' A
#
# COMPACT_ATOMS: atom_id res chain seq x y z
N HIS A 1 -5.99 3.52 14.73
CA HIS A 1 -6.39 3.09 13.38
C HIS A 1 -5.16 3.17 12.47
N THR A 2 -4.40 2.07 12.33
CA THR A 2 -3.10 2.10 11.63
C THR A 2 -3.26 1.69 10.17
N LEU A 3 -3.53 2.68 9.31
CA LEU A 3 -3.41 2.62 7.85
C LEU A 3 -2.17 1.82 7.38
N GLY A 4 -1.07 1.90 8.13
CA GLY A 4 0.16 1.16 7.83
C GLY A 4 0.06 -0.37 7.96
N ALA A 5 -0.69 -0.90 8.92
CA ALA A 5 -0.79 -2.35 9.10
C ALA A 5 -1.69 -2.97 8.01
N GLN A 6 -2.87 -2.38 7.79
CA GLN A 6 -3.83 -2.91 6.82
C GLN A 6 -3.37 -2.73 5.37
N ALA A 7 -2.83 -1.56 5.00
CA ALA A 7 -2.29 -1.35 3.66
C ALA A 7 -1.10 -2.28 3.38
N GLY A 8 -0.25 -2.53 4.38
CA GLY A 8 0.85 -3.49 4.28
C GLY A 8 0.37 -4.91 4.02
N CYS A 9 -0.67 -5.37 4.74
CA CYS A 9 -1.27 -6.69 4.53
C CYS A 9 -1.86 -6.84 3.13
N LEU A 10 -2.59 -5.83 2.62
CA LEU A 10 -3.18 -5.88 1.28
C LEU A 10 -2.11 -5.91 0.18
N ILE A 11 -1.06 -5.08 0.32
CA ILE A 11 0.07 -5.08 -0.61
C ILE A 11 0.81 -6.42 -0.56
N GLY A 12 1.01 -6.99 0.64
CA GLY A 12 1.63 -8.31 0.82
C GLY A 12 0.79 -9.46 0.26
N ALA A 13 -0.54 -9.33 0.26
CA ALA A 13 -1.47 -10.27 -0.36
C ALA A 13 -1.54 -10.13 -1.90
N GLY A 14 -0.73 -9.25 -2.51
CA GLY A 14 -0.69 -9.06 -3.96
C GLY A 14 -1.72 -8.06 -4.50
N ILE A 15 -2.45 -7.34 -3.64
CA ILE A 15 -3.36 -6.29 -4.10
C ILE A 15 -2.54 -5.13 -4.68
N PRO A 16 -2.86 -4.64 -5.89
CA PRO A 16 -2.09 -3.57 -6.51
C PRO A 16 -2.20 -2.28 -5.69
N ARG A 17 -1.09 -1.57 -5.55
CA ARG A 17 -0.99 -0.30 -4.81
C ARG A 17 -1.98 0.76 -5.29
N GLN A 18 -2.37 0.73 -6.58
CA GLN A 18 -3.42 1.60 -7.13
C GLN A 18 -4.78 1.37 -6.45
N ARG A 19 -5.14 0.11 -6.21
CA ARG A 19 -6.41 -0.22 -5.53
C ARG A 19 -6.37 0.15 -4.06
N VAL A 20 -5.22 -0.06 -3.40
CA VAL A 20 -5.00 0.35 -2.02
C VAL A 20 -5.05 1.87 -1.87
N ALA A 21 -4.50 2.62 -2.83
CA ALA A 21 -4.54 4.08 -2.86
C ALA A 21 -5.98 4.62 -2.88
N ILE A 22 -6.86 4.01 -3.67
CA ILE A 22 -8.28 4.37 -3.76
C ILE A 22 -9.03 4.06 -2.44
N ILE A 23 -8.83 2.87 -1.88
CA ILE A 23 -9.54 2.43 -0.66
C ILE A 23 -9.26 3.33 0.53
N TYR A 24 -8.03 3.84 0.63
CA TYR A 24 -7.58 4.62 1.77
C TYR A 24 -7.48 6.12 1.49
N ASP A 25 -7.83 6.57 0.29
CA ASP A 25 -7.70 7.96 -0.17
C ASP A 25 -6.28 8.51 0.07
N VAL A 26 -5.27 7.78 -0.41
CA VAL A 26 -3.86 8.16 -0.25
C VAL A 26 -3.14 8.19 -1.58
N GLY A 27 -2.16 9.09 -1.69
CA GLY A 27 -1.26 9.12 -2.83
C GLY A 27 -0.45 7.83 -2.98
N LEU A 28 -0.22 7.42 -4.23
CA LEU A 28 0.63 6.26 -4.56
C LEU A 28 2.07 6.44 -4.07
N SER A 29 2.57 7.68 -4.05
CA SER A 29 3.86 8.06 -3.48
C SER A 29 3.97 7.71 -1.99
N THR A 30 2.89 7.92 -1.22
CA THR A 30 2.80 7.53 0.19
C THR A 30 2.95 6.02 0.35
N LEU A 31 2.28 5.24 -0.51
CA LEU A 31 2.38 3.78 -0.48
C LEU A 31 3.77 3.29 -0.91
N TYR A 32 4.40 3.88 -1.92
CA TYR A 32 5.78 3.52 -2.31
C TYR A 32 6.82 3.90 -1.26
N ARG A 33 6.67 5.04 -0.59
CA ARG A 33 7.60 5.45 0.48
C ARG A 33 7.51 4.55 1.69
N LYS A 34 6.31 4.05 2.00
CA LYS A 34 6.05 3.20 3.18
C LYS A 34 6.24 1.71 2.91
N PHE A 35 5.90 1.27 1.70
CA PHE A 35 5.97 -0.12 1.24
C PHE A 35 6.71 -0.16 -0.11
N PRO A 36 8.04 0.00 -0.11
CA PRO A 36 8.82 -0.02 -1.33
C PRO A 36 8.58 -1.33 -2.10
N SER A 37 8.66 -1.26 -3.43
CA SER A 37 8.75 -2.48 -4.23
C SER A 37 10.07 -3.15 -3.88
N ARG A 38 10.03 -4.19 -3.02
CA ARG A 38 11.10 -5.17 -3.03
C ARG A 38 11.14 -5.68 -4.47
N TYR A 39 12.26 -5.44 -5.16
CA TYR A 39 12.58 -6.16 -6.38
C TYR A 39 12.48 -7.64 -6.02
N ARG A 40 11.44 -8.30 -6.53
CA ARG A 40 11.42 -9.75 -6.65
C ARG A 40 11.53 -10.04 -8.14
#